data_AF-A0A2S4PII9-F1
#
_entry.id   AF-A0A2S4PII9-F1
#
_cell.length_a   1.000
_cell.length_b   1.000
_cell.length_c   1.000
_cell.angle_alpha   90.00
_cell.angle_beta   90.00
_cell.angle_gamma   90.00
#
_symmetry.space_group_name_H-M   'P 1'
#
loop_
_entity.id
_entity.type
_entity.pdbx_description
1 polymer ?
#
loop_
_entity_poly.entity_id
_entity_poly.type
_entity_poly.pdbx_seq_one_letter_code
_entity_poly.pdbx_strand_id
1 'polypeptide(L)'
;NPSWQEVLDELEHNQTPDSRPDLIAKTFKLKLDQQLHDLKERYVCGVSTGSVYTIEYQKRGLPHAHILLFLHRDVVPRCAEQVDELVRAQVPTNDPELAAIVKSLLVHGPCGPEFPNAPCMRDGKCSKGYPKRFCEQTTMVENSYPEYERPDNGVRWGSERFMFDNRWVVPYNPYLTKKYKAHINVEIAGGVRAIKYLAKYVYKGSDRATLAVPGQHDEIDMTLQGRYIGPVQAIWRLM
;
A
#
# COMPACT_ATOMS: atom_id res chain seq x y z
N ASN A 1 -5.03 -8.99 1.17
CA ASN A 1 -5.20 -9.57 -0.17
C ASN A 1 -6.45 -10.43 -0.09
N PRO A 2 -7.50 -10.21 -0.90
CA PRO A 2 -8.71 -11.03 -0.80
C PRO A 2 -8.50 -12.46 -1.29
N SER A 3 -7.42 -12.71 -2.03
CA SER A 3 -7.04 -14.03 -2.58
C SER A 3 -6.15 -14.85 -1.64
N TRP A 4 -6.04 -14.47 -0.37
CA TRP A 4 -5.38 -15.31 0.63
C TRP A 4 -6.16 -16.61 0.82
N GLN A 5 -5.47 -17.75 0.83
CA GLN A 5 -6.11 -19.06 0.97
C GLN A 5 -6.87 -19.15 2.29
N GLU A 6 -6.35 -18.55 3.36
CA GLU A 6 -7.03 -18.47 4.66
C GLU A 6 -8.39 -17.74 4.62
N VAL A 7 -8.65 -16.95 3.58
CA VAL A 7 -9.98 -16.38 3.32
C VAL A 7 -10.78 -17.32 2.42
N LEU A 8 -10.18 -17.78 1.32
CA LEU A 8 -10.86 -18.56 0.28
C LEU A 8 -11.34 -19.94 0.77
N ASP A 9 -10.55 -20.60 1.62
CA ASP A 9 -10.86 -21.93 2.16
C ASP A 9 -12.07 -21.92 3.11
N GLU A 10 -12.40 -20.75 3.67
CA GLU A 10 -13.50 -20.53 4.61
C GLU A 10 -14.76 -19.95 3.95
N LEU A 11 -14.75 -19.78 2.62
CA LEU A 11 -15.92 -19.33 1.86
C LEU A 11 -16.84 -20.51 1.55
N GLU A 12 -18.13 -20.34 1.85
CA GLU A 12 -19.16 -21.27 1.40
C GLU A 12 -19.52 -21.03 -0.08
N HIS A 13 -20.32 -21.95 -0.65
CA HIS A 13 -20.80 -21.82 -2.02
C HIS A 13 -21.53 -20.48 -2.23
N ASN A 14 -21.17 -19.76 -3.31
CA ASN A 14 -21.64 -18.41 -3.66
C ASN A 14 -21.19 -17.25 -2.75
N GLN A 15 -20.33 -17.49 -1.76
CA GLN A 15 -19.71 -16.39 -1.01
C GLN A 15 -18.51 -15.80 -1.77
N THR A 16 -18.28 -14.51 -1.57
CA THR A 16 -17.07 -13.83 -2.01
C THR A 16 -16.33 -13.26 -0.80
N PRO A 17 -15.02 -12.95 -0.92
CA PRO A 17 -14.29 -12.30 0.18
C PRO A 17 -14.98 -11.02 0.68
N ASP A 18 -15.58 -10.24 -0.22
CA ASP A 18 -16.27 -8.99 0.12
C ASP A 18 -17.58 -9.22 0.87
N SER A 19 -18.22 -10.38 0.71
CA SER A 19 -19.43 -10.75 1.47
C SER A 19 -19.12 -11.28 2.88
N ARG A 20 -17.83 -11.52 3.21
CA ARG A 20 -17.38 -12.07 4.50
C ARG A 20 -16.43 -11.10 5.21
N PRO A 21 -16.94 -9.94 5.68
CA PRO A 21 -16.12 -8.93 6.35
C PRO A 21 -15.47 -9.45 7.64
N ASP A 22 -16.02 -10.50 8.24
CA ASP A 22 -15.47 -11.18 9.42
C ASP A 22 -14.17 -11.91 9.10
N LEU A 23 -14.13 -12.68 8.02
CA LEU A 23 -12.93 -13.37 7.56
C LEU A 23 -11.86 -12.36 7.15
N ILE A 24 -12.25 -11.32 6.40
CA ILE A 24 -11.33 -10.25 6.01
C ILE A 24 -10.71 -9.57 7.23
N ALA A 25 -11.52 -9.19 8.22
CA ALA A 25 -11.02 -8.51 9.42
C ALA A 25 -10.06 -9.41 10.21
N LYS A 26 -10.44 -10.66 10.47
CA LYS A 26 -9.64 -11.63 11.23
C LYS A 26 -8.31 -11.93 10.54
N THR A 27 -8.36 -12.30 9.26
CA THR A 27 -7.15 -12.62 8.49
C THR A 27 -6.25 -11.40 8.36
N PHE A 28 -6.81 -10.21 8.10
CA PHE A 28 -6.04 -8.98 8.07
C PHE A 28 -5.34 -8.70 9.42
N LYS A 29 -6.04 -8.87 10.55
CA LYS A 29 -5.46 -8.71 11.89
C LYS A 29 -4.29 -9.66 12.11
N LEU A 30 -4.48 -10.96 11.86
CA LEU A 30 -3.43 -11.96 12.05
C LEU A 30 -2.20 -11.66 11.19
N LYS A 31 -2.40 -11.29 9.92
CA LYS A 31 -1.30 -10.92 9.01
C LYS A 31 -0.61 -9.63 9.44
N LEU A 32 -1.36 -8.62 9.90
CA LEU A 32 -0.81 -7.37 10.40
C LEU A 32 0.00 -7.57 11.68
N ASP A 33 -0.51 -8.35 12.64
CA ASP A 33 0.20 -8.66 13.89
C ASP A 33 1.50 -9.41 13.59
N GLN A 34 1.47 -10.37 12.68
CA GLN A 34 2.68 -11.09 12.24
C GLN A 34 3.66 -10.16 11.50
N GLN A 35 3.16 -9.24 10.68
CA GLN A 35 3.99 -8.25 10.00
C GLN A 35 4.66 -7.30 10.98
N LEU A 36 3.92 -6.81 11.98
CA LEU A 36 4.48 -5.97 13.04
C LEU A 36 5.53 -6.73 13.86
N HIS A 37 5.30 -8.02 14.16
CA HIS A 37 6.30 -8.87 14.80
C HIS A 37 7.58 -9.01 13.95
N ASP A 38 7.44 -9.28 12.65
CA ASP A 38 8.61 -9.39 11.76
C ASP A 38 9.41 -8.08 11.68
N LEU A 39 8.72 -6.94 11.63
CA LEU A 39 9.35 -5.63 11.55
C LEU A 39 10.06 -5.26 12.86
N LYS A 40 9.46 -5.57 14.01
CA LYS A 40 9.94 -5.13 15.34
C LYS A 40 10.89 -6.12 16.00
N GLU A 41 10.58 -7.40 15.94
CA GLU A 41 11.30 -8.44 16.69
C GLU A 41 12.27 -9.22 15.81
N ARG A 42 11.99 -9.34 14.50
CA ARG A 42 12.89 -9.98 13.53
C ARG A 42 13.72 -8.99 12.72
N TYR A 43 13.51 -7.69 12.93
CA TYR A 43 14.28 -6.61 12.33
C TYR A 43 14.39 -6.73 10.80
N VAL A 44 13.32 -7.13 10.12
CA VAL A 44 13.31 -7.33 8.65
C VAL A 44 13.75 -6.08 7.88
N CYS A 45 13.49 -4.88 8.42
CA CYS A 45 13.94 -3.61 7.85
C CYS A 45 15.10 -2.97 8.63
N GLY A 46 15.74 -3.72 9.53
CA GLY A 46 16.70 -3.23 10.51
C GLY A 46 16.07 -2.89 11.87
N VAL A 47 16.93 -2.62 12.85
CA VAL A 47 16.54 -2.25 14.21
C VAL A 47 15.74 -0.95 14.19
N SER A 48 14.57 -0.93 14.82
CA SER A 48 13.74 0.27 14.94
C SER A 48 13.73 0.79 16.37
N THR A 49 13.74 2.13 16.51
CA THR A 49 13.55 2.85 17.77
C THR A 49 12.07 3.03 18.12
N GLY A 50 11.19 2.82 17.15
CA GLY A 50 9.75 2.91 17.33
C GLY A 50 9.00 2.68 16.02
N SER A 51 7.68 2.62 16.15
CA SER A 51 6.77 2.51 15.01
C SER A 51 5.44 3.18 15.32
N VAL A 52 4.79 3.74 14.32
CA VAL A 52 3.38 4.17 14.39
C VAL A 52 2.66 3.54 13.20
N TYR A 53 1.41 3.10 13.40
CA TYR A 53 0.58 2.67 12.30
C TYR A 53 -0.87 3.12 12.45
N THR A 54 -1.56 3.26 11.33
CA THR A 54 -3.00 3.49 11.27
C THR A 54 -3.63 2.54 10.26
N ILE A 55 -4.89 2.16 10.48
CA ILE A 55 -5.66 1.32 9.57
C ILE A 55 -6.74 2.19 8.93
N GLU A 56 -6.69 2.27 7.59
CA GLU A 56 -7.71 2.90 6.77
C GLU A 56 -8.71 1.84 6.30
N TYR A 57 -9.99 2.07 6.59
CA TYR A 57 -11.09 1.23 6.12
C TYR A 57 -11.79 1.96 4.99
N GLN A 58 -11.35 1.69 3.76
CA GLN A 58 -11.88 2.37 2.59
C GLN A 58 -13.30 1.89 2.30
N LYS A 59 -14.23 2.78 1.95
CA LYS A 59 -15.65 2.46 1.69
C LYS A 59 -15.89 1.35 0.66
N ARG A 60 -14.92 1.11 -0.24
CA ARG A 60 -14.96 0.11 -1.32
C ARG A 60 -13.66 -0.70 -1.41
N GLY A 61 -12.83 -0.64 -0.37
CA GLY A 61 -11.52 -1.26 -0.38
C GLY A 61 -11.33 -2.12 0.86
N LEU A 62 -10.44 -3.09 0.74
CA LEU A 62 -9.99 -3.89 1.87
C LEU A 62 -9.28 -2.98 2.90
N PRO A 63 -9.24 -3.39 4.17
CA PRO A 63 -8.48 -2.67 5.18
C PRO A 63 -7.02 -2.52 4.75
N HIS A 64 -6.47 -1.33 4.97
CA HIS A 64 -5.11 -0.99 4.58
C HIS A 64 -4.37 -0.38 5.77
N ALA A 65 -3.22 -0.94 6.11
CA ALA A 65 -2.36 -0.39 7.15
C ALA A 65 -1.32 0.57 6.55
N HIS A 66 -1.21 1.75 7.12
CA HIS A 66 -0.08 2.64 6.93
C HIS A 66 0.86 2.46 8.13
N ILE A 67 2.07 1.94 7.90
CA ILE A 67 3.06 1.69 8.94
C ILE A 67 4.27 2.59 8.71
N LEU A 68 4.68 3.32 9.73
CA LEU A 68 5.90 4.10 9.77
C LEU A 68 6.86 3.48 10.79
N LEU A 69 8.07 3.15 10.33
CA LEU A 69 9.15 2.60 11.15
C LEU A 69 10.24 3.65 11.31
N PHE A 70 10.64 3.91 12.56
CA PHE A 70 11.73 4.82 12.87
C PHE A 70 13.00 4.00 13.09
N LEU A 71 13.79 3.81 12.04
CA LEU A 71 15.02 3.00 12.10
C LEU A 71 16.06 3.63 13.05
N HIS A 72 16.82 2.78 13.74
CA HIS A 72 17.96 3.21 14.55
C HIS A 72 19.01 3.88 13.66
N ARG A 73 19.64 4.96 14.13
CA ARG A 73 20.54 5.79 13.32
C ARG A 73 21.67 5.01 12.63
N ASP A 74 22.07 3.88 13.24
CA ASP A 74 23.17 3.04 12.76
C ASP A 74 22.75 2.10 11.62
N VAL A 75 21.44 1.89 11.41
CA VAL A 75 20.89 1.03 10.36
C VAL A 75 20.02 1.79 9.35
N VAL A 76 19.92 3.12 9.47
CA VAL A 76 19.30 3.97 8.44
C VAL A 76 20.15 3.90 7.17
N PRO A 77 19.58 3.54 6.00
CA PRO A 77 20.32 3.53 4.74
C PRO A 77 20.86 4.92 4.38
N ARG A 78 22.14 5.00 4.00
CA ARG A 78 22.83 6.24 3.64
C ARG A 78 23.37 6.25 2.20
N CYS A 79 23.33 5.11 1.52
CA CYS A 79 23.74 4.96 0.12
C CYS A 79 22.75 4.08 -0.65
N ALA A 80 22.91 4.05 -1.97
CA ALA A 80 22.04 3.31 -2.89
C ALA A 80 22.01 1.81 -2.58
N GLU A 81 23.18 1.23 -2.31
CA GLU A 81 23.33 -0.20 -2.05
C GLU A 81 22.54 -0.64 -0.82
N GLN A 82 22.61 0.16 0.26
CA GLN A 82 21.83 -0.10 1.48
C GLN A 82 20.32 0.09 1.27
N VAL A 83 19.91 0.97 0.36
CA VAL A 83 18.51 1.11 -0.02
C VAL A 83 18.05 -0.14 -0.79
N ASP A 84 18.86 -0.63 -1.72
CA ASP A 84 18.55 -1.77 -2.59
C ASP A 84 18.52 -3.12 -1.83
N GLU A 85 19.18 -3.21 -0.68
CA GLU A 85 19.04 -4.31 0.28
C GLU A 85 17.62 -4.38 0.88
N LEU A 86 16.97 -3.23 1.07
CA LEU A 86 15.66 -3.13 1.72
C LEU A 86 14.50 -3.02 0.74
N VAL A 87 14.67 -2.28 -0.35
CA VAL A 87 13.61 -1.89 -1.27
C VAL A 87 14.06 -2.12 -2.70
N ARG A 88 13.23 -2.79 -3.48
CA ARG A 88 13.40 -2.96 -4.92
C ARG A 88 12.20 -2.37 -5.65
N ALA A 89 12.40 -1.98 -6.90
CA ALA A 89 11.34 -1.45 -7.73
C ALA A 89 11.36 -2.04 -9.16
N GLN A 90 11.87 -3.25 -9.30
CA GLN A 90 11.98 -3.99 -10.55
C GLN A 90 11.48 -5.44 -10.39
N VAL A 91 11.15 -6.10 -11.49
CA VAL A 91 10.78 -7.52 -11.47
C VAL A 91 12.05 -8.37 -11.27
N PRO A 92 12.09 -9.28 -10.27
CA PRO A 92 13.24 -10.14 -10.07
C PRO A 92 13.37 -11.16 -11.20
N THR A 93 14.61 -11.39 -11.67
CA THR A 93 14.93 -12.35 -12.74
C THR A 93 15.36 -13.72 -12.20
N ASN A 94 15.80 -13.77 -10.94
CA ASN A 94 16.34 -14.96 -10.28
C ASN A 94 15.36 -15.65 -9.32
N ASP A 95 14.16 -15.10 -9.12
CA ASP A 95 13.14 -15.66 -8.23
C ASP A 95 11.77 -15.64 -8.94
N PRO A 96 11.40 -16.72 -9.67
CA PRO A 96 10.16 -16.79 -10.43
C PRO A 96 8.89 -16.65 -9.58
N GLU A 97 8.90 -17.14 -8.33
CA GLU A 97 7.76 -17.00 -7.43
C GLU A 97 7.56 -15.53 -7.05
N LEU A 98 8.62 -14.86 -6.61
CA LEU A 98 8.55 -13.43 -6.29
C LEU A 98 8.20 -12.61 -7.53
N ALA A 99 8.70 -12.98 -8.71
CA ALA A 99 8.36 -12.32 -9.97
C ALA A 99 6.86 -12.40 -10.26
N ALA A 100 6.24 -13.57 -10.07
CA ALA A 100 4.79 -13.73 -10.25
C ALA A 100 3.99 -12.88 -9.25
N ILE A 101 4.43 -12.80 -7.99
CA ILE A 101 3.80 -11.97 -6.96
C ILE A 101 3.94 -10.48 -7.30
N VAL A 102 5.13 -10.03 -7.69
CA VAL A 102 5.38 -8.63 -8.07
C VAL A 102 4.53 -8.23 -9.27
N LYS A 103 4.51 -9.05 -10.34
CA LYS A 103 3.73 -8.76 -11.56
C LYS A 103 2.22 -8.70 -11.33
N SER A 104 1.71 -9.41 -10.33
CA SER A 104 0.27 -9.48 -10.04
C SER A 104 -0.18 -8.47 -8.98
N LEU A 105 0.64 -8.25 -7.95
CA LEU A 105 0.23 -7.46 -6.78
C LEU A 105 0.95 -6.13 -6.69
N LEU A 106 2.17 -5.98 -7.20
CA LEU A 106 3.01 -4.78 -7.01
C LEU A 106 3.28 -4.01 -8.30
N VAL A 107 2.21 -3.79 -9.07
CA VAL A 107 2.26 -3.03 -10.32
C VAL A 107 1.25 -1.90 -10.22
N HIS A 108 1.66 -0.70 -10.60
CA HIS A 108 0.72 0.40 -10.77
C HIS A 108 -0.23 0.09 -11.92
N GLY A 109 -1.53 0.25 -11.69
CA GLY A 109 -2.53 0.04 -12.73
C GLY A 109 -2.31 0.95 -13.95
N PRO A 110 -2.77 0.55 -15.15
CA PRO A 110 -2.67 1.37 -16.35
C PRO A 110 -3.22 2.77 -16.15
N CYS A 111 -2.44 3.78 -16.53
CA CYS A 111 -2.80 5.18 -16.44
C CYS A 111 -2.13 5.98 -17.56
N GLY A 112 -2.61 7.18 -17.83
CA GLY A 112 -2.03 8.07 -18.85
C GLY A 112 -3.08 8.52 -19.87
N PRO A 113 -2.65 9.08 -21.00
CA PRO A 113 -3.55 9.60 -22.03
C PRO A 113 -4.56 8.56 -22.56
N GLU A 114 -4.15 7.30 -22.64
CA GLU A 114 -5.01 6.17 -23.07
C GLU A 114 -5.96 5.69 -21.96
N PHE A 115 -5.68 6.03 -20.69
CA PHE A 115 -6.47 5.66 -19.52
C PHE A 115 -6.80 6.91 -18.67
N PRO A 116 -7.49 7.91 -19.22
CA PRO A 116 -7.69 9.20 -18.55
C PRO A 116 -8.58 9.09 -17.32
N ASN A 117 -9.43 8.07 -17.27
CA ASN A 117 -10.35 7.80 -16.17
C ASN A 117 -9.71 7.00 -15.02
N ALA A 118 -8.42 6.67 -15.09
CA ALA A 118 -7.75 5.94 -14.01
C ALA A 118 -7.78 6.77 -12.71
N PRO A 119 -8.04 6.17 -11.52
CA PRO A 119 -8.22 6.91 -10.27
C PRO A 119 -7.04 7.79 -9.86
N CYS A 120 -5.84 7.46 -10.33
CA CYS A 120 -4.60 8.18 -10.08
C CYS A 120 -4.45 9.44 -10.95
N MET A 121 -5.20 9.59 -12.03
CA MET A 121 -5.10 10.73 -12.94
C MET A 121 -5.63 12.01 -12.27
N ARG A 122 -4.86 13.10 -12.41
CA ARG A 122 -5.17 14.46 -11.97
C ARG A 122 -4.57 15.41 -13.00
N ASP A 123 -5.37 16.33 -13.53
CA ASP A 123 -4.91 17.35 -14.49
C ASP A 123 -4.13 16.77 -15.69
N GLY A 124 -4.61 15.63 -16.23
CA GLY A 124 -3.99 14.94 -17.36
C GLY A 124 -2.69 14.18 -17.04
N LYS A 125 -2.24 14.14 -15.79
CA LYS A 125 -1.03 13.43 -15.35
C LYS A 125 -1.33 12.44 -14.23
N CYS A 126 -0.53 11.38 -14.13
CA CYS A 126 -0.61 10.47 -13.00
C CYS A 126 -0.10 11.18 -11.72
N SER A 127 -0.95 11.28 -10.70
CA SER A 127 -0.59 11.87 -9.39
C SER A 127 0.53 11.11 -8.65
N LYS A 128 0.86 9.90 -9.09
CA LYS A 128 1.95 9.07 -8.58
C LYS A 128 3.19 9.11 -9.49
N GLY A 129 3.11 9.80 -10.62
CA GLY A 129 4.19 9.95 -11.60
C GLY A 129 4.52 8.66 -12.35
N TYR A 130 3.51 7.84 -12.67
CA TYR A 130 3.68 6.67 -13.53
C TYR A 130 3.41 7.01 -15.01
N PRO A 131 4.10 6.33 -15.96
CA PRO A 131 5.24 5.45 -15.72
C PRO A 131 6.43 6.22 -15.11
N LYS A 132 7.20 5.57 -14.24
CA LYS A 132 8.47 6.13 -13.74
C LYS A 132 9.49 6.20 -14.89
N ARG A 133 10.58 6.94 -14.71
CA ARG A 133 11.71 6.83 -15.64
C ARG A 133 12.46 5.51 -15.41
N PHE A 134 13.10 5.01 -16.45
CA PHE A 134 14.12 3.99 -16.27
C PHE A 134 15.30 4.60 -15.49
N CYS A 135 15.91 3.77 -14.65
CA CYS A 135 17.00 4.16 -13.76
C CYS A 135 17.89 2.94 -13.55
N GLU A 136 19.10 2.95 -14.10
CA GLU A 136 19.98 1.78 -14.05
C GLU A 136 20.54 1.49 -12.65
N GLN A 137 20.55 2.50 -11.76
CA GLN A 137 21.03 2.37 -10.39
C GLN A 137 20.25 3.30 -9.47
N THR A 138 19.98 2.87 -8.24
CA THR A 138 19.29 3.70 -7.27
C THR A 138 20.07 5.01 -7.03
N THR A 139 19.36 6.14 -7.08
CA THR A 139 19.95 7.46 -6.83
C THR A 139 19.34 8.09 -5.59
N MET A 140 20.20 8.52 -4.67
CA MET A 140 19.79 9.25 -3.48
C MET A 140 19.42 10.69 -3.86
N VAL A 141 18.20 11.10 -3.53
CA VAL A 141 17.70 12.45 -3.84
C VAL A 141 17.41 13.19 -2.55
N GLU A 142 18.03 14.35 -2.37
CA GLU A 142 17.85 15.17 -1.17
C GLU A 142 16.38 15.60 -0.99
N ASN A 143 15.87 15.54 0.23
CA ASN A 143 14.49 15.91 0.60
C ASN A 143 13.39 15.16 -0.19
N SER A 144 13.72 14.01 -0.79
CA SER A 144 12.76 13.20 -1.53
C SER A 144 12.96 11.71 -1.29
N TYR A 145 12.08 10.87 -1.84
CA TYR A 145 12.32 9.43 -1.83
C TYR A 145 13.51 9.12 -2.74
N PRO A 146 14.33 8.10 -2.46
CA PRO A 146 15.29 7.61 -3.42
C PRO A 146 14.60 7.33 -4.75
N GLU A 147 15.29 7.61 -5.85
CA GLU A 147 14.87 7.07 -7.12
C GLU A 147 15.42 5.65 -7.23
N TYR A 148 14.53 4.67 -7.06
CA TYR A 148 14.91 3.27 -7.11
C TYR A 148 15.29 2.79 -8.50
N GLU A 149 16.21 1.83 -8.53
CA GLU A 149 16.61 1.06 -9.69
C GLU A 149 15.40 0.44 -10.42
N ARG A 150 15.33 0.73 -11.72
CA ARG A 150 14.33 0.29 -12.70
C ARG A 150 15.06 0.17 -14.05
N PRO A 151 15.85 -0.89 -14.29
CA PRO A 151 16.64 -0.99 -15.50
C PRO A 151 15.76 -1.31 -16.72
N ASP A 152 16.15 -0.85 -17.90
CA ASP A 152 15.52 -1.28 -19.17
C ASP A 152 16.15 -2.59 -19.66
N ASN A 153 15.92 -3.67 -18.89
CA ASN A 153 16.48 -5.00 -19.15
C ASN A 153 15.61 -5.85 -20.09
N GLY A 154 14.69 -5.23 -20.85
CA GLY A 154 13.81 -5.91 -21.80
C GLY A 154 12.67 -6.71 -21.16
N VAL A 155 12.55 -6.79 -19.83
CA VAL A 155 11.44 -7.50 -19.17
C VAL A 155 10.13 -6.77 -19.44
N ARG A 156 9.21 -7.48 -20.12
CA ARG A 156 7.86 -6.99 -20.42
C ARG A 156 6.81 -8.06 -20.13
N TRP A 157 5.63 -7.63 -19.68
CA TRP A 157 4.47 -8.51 -19.46
C TRP A 157 3.17 -7.72 -19.55
N GLY A 158 2.05 -8.40 -19.76
CA GLY A 158 0.73 -7.78 -19.81
C GLY A 158 -0.09 -8.34 -20.95
N SER A 159 -0.91 -7.49 -21.58
CA SER A 159 -1.79 -7.87 -22.69
C SER A 159 -1.50 -7.01 -23.92
N GLU A 160 -2.09 -7.35 -25.07
CA GLU A 160 -2.01 -6.51 -26.27
C GLU A 160 -2.47 -5.07 -26.04
N ARG A 161 -3.40 -4.85 -25.09
CA ARG A 161 -3.89 -3.52 -24.73
C ARG A 161 -2.92 -2.72 -23.88
N PHE A 162 -2.06 -3.38 -23.11
CA PHE A 162 -1.15 -2.70 -22.21
C PHE A 162 0.03 -3.57 -21.81
N MET A 163 1.23 -3.04 -22.06
CA MET A 163 2.48 -3.71 -21.75
C MET A 163 3.21 -3.00 -20.60
N PHE A 164 3.41 -3.75 -19.54
CA PHE A 164 4.18 -3.34 -18.37
C PHE A 164 5.67 -3.65 -18.56
N ASP A 165 6.48 -2.88 -17.86
CA ASP A 165 7.92 -3.04 -17.69
C ASP A 165 8.29 -2.54 -16.27
N ASN A 166 9.59 -2.48 -15.95
CA ASN A 166 10.06 -2.06 -14.62
C ASN A 166 9.61 -0.65 -14.20
N ARG A 167 9.20 0.23 -15.12
CA ARG A 167 8.70 1.58 -14.79
C ARG A 167 7.36 1.57 -14.05
N TRP A 168 6.65 0.44 -14.09
CA TRP A 168 5.32 0.28 -13.50
C TRP A 168 5.34 -0.41 -12.14
N VAL A 169 6.46 -1.01 -11.74
CA VAL A 169 6.55 -1.73 -10.47
C VAL A 169 6.44 -0.75 -9.29
N VAL A 170 5.71 -1.13 -8.26
CA VAL A 170 5.61 -0.38 -6.99
C VAL A 170 6.78 -0.79 -6.09
N PRO A 171 7.51 0.15 -5.45
CA PRO A 171 8.62 -0.18 -4.56
C PRO A 171 8.22 -1.16 -3.46
N TYR A 172 9.07 -2.12 -3.15
CA TYR A 172 8.72 -3.23 -2.27
C TYR A 172 9.92 -3.86 -1.58
N ASN A 173 9.68 -4.49 -0.43
CA ASN A 173 10.66 -5.33 0.23
C ASN A 173 10.46 -6.81 -0.19
N PRO A 174 11.47 -7.47 -0.80
CA PRO A 174 11.35 -8.85 -1.28
C PRO A 174 10.85 -9.86 -0.24
N TYR A 175 11.34 -9.78 0.99
CA TYR A 175 10.95 -10.69 2.06
C TYR A 175 9.47 -10.52 2.43
N LEU A 176 9.05 -9.28 2.71
CA LEU A 176 7.66 -8.99 3.07
C LEU A 176 6.70 -9.40 1.94
N THR A 177 7.03 -9.05 0.70
CA THR A 177 6.20 -9.39 -0.46
C THR A 177 6.04 -10.90 -0.62
N LYS A 178 7.13 -11.66 -0.51
CA LYS A 178 7.09 -13.12 -0.65
C LYS A 178 6.34 -13.79 0.49
N LYS A 179 6.59 -13.37 1.74
CA LYS A 179 5.97 -13.95 2.93
C LYS A 179 4.47 -13.70 3.01
N TYR A 180 4.04 -12.46 2.73
CA TYR A 180 2.64 -12.05 2.91
C TYR A 180 1.80 -12.19 1.65
N LYS A 181 2.42 -12.35 0.46
CA LYS A 181 1.72 -12.47 -0.83
C LYS A 181 0.63 -11.40 -0.96
N ALA A 182 0.99 -10.14 -0.71
CA ALA A 182 0.05 -9.03 -0.63
C ALA A 182 0.64 -7.75 -1.24
N HIS A 183 -0.22 -6.78 -1.55
CA HIS A 183 0.22 -5.47 -2.01
C HIS A 183 0.86 -4.68 -0.85
N ILE A 184 2.18 -4.74 -0.72
CA ILE A 184 2.96 -4.03 0.32
C ILE A 184 3.94 -3.08 -0.37
N ASN A 185 3.59 -1.79 -0.39
CA ASN A 185 4.50 -0.75 -0.86
C ASN A 185 5.45 -0.36 0.28
N VAL A 186 6.75 -0.38 0.02
CA VAL A 186 7.79 0.02 0.99
C VAL A 186 8.60 1.15 0.39
N GLU A 187 8.73 2.25 1.15
CA GLU A 187 9.41 3.46 0.72
C GLU A 187 10.40 3.92 1.79
N ILE A 188 11.61 4.29 1.39
CA ILE A 188 12.59 4.90 2.30
C ILE A 188 12.32 6.40 2.42
N ALA A 189 11.68 6.80 3.52
CA ALA A 189 11.31 8.19 3.76
C ALA A 189 12.37 8.94 4.58
N GLY A 190 12.94 10.02 4.01
CA GLY A 190 13.79 10.97 4.71
C GLY A 190 13.17 12.36 4.88
N GLY A 191 13.60 13.10 5.90
CA GLY A 191 13.33 14.52 6.09
C GLY A 191 11.83 14.90 6.14
N VAL A 192 11.47 15.98 5.44
CA VAL A 192 10.11 16.58 5.47
C VAL A 192 9.03 15.62 4.95
N ARG A 193 9.37 14.64 4.10
CA ARG A 193 8.39 13.66 3.59
C ARG A 193 7.89 12.72 4.67
N ALA A 194 8.75 12.29 5.59
CA ALA A 194 8.33 11.47 6.72
C ALA A 194 7.31 12.23 7.60
N ILE A 195 7.56 13.52 7.84
CA ILE A 195 6.66 14.42 8.58
C ILE A 195 5.32 14.60 7.85
N LYS A 196 5.34 14.88 6.55
CA LYS A 196 4.11 14.99 5.73
C LYS A 196 3.32 13.69 5.73
N TYR A 197 4.00 12.54 5.68
CA TYR A 197 3.35 11.24 5.70
C TYR A 197 2.66 10.99 7.05
N LEU A 198 3.35 11.28 8.15
CA LEU A 198 2.78 11.21 9.50
C LEU A 198 1.55 12.11 9.61
N ALA A 199 1.64 13.36 9.17
CA ALA A 199 0.51 14.29 9.20
C ALA A 199 -0.69 13.80 8.38
N LYS A 200 -0.42 13.21 7.21
CA LYS A 200 -1.45 12.75 6.28
C LYS A 200 -2.21 11.52 6.77
N TYR A 201 -1.57 10.60 7.48
CA TYR A 201 -2.16 9.29 7.79
C TYR A 201 -2.39 9.03 9.28
N VAL A 202 -1.67 9.74 10.17
CA VAL A 202 -1.86 9.63 11.62
C VAL A 202 -2.94 10.60 12.10
N TYR A 203 -2.95 11.83 11.59
CA TYR A 203 -3.96 12.84 11.98
C TYR A 203 -5.21 12.84 11.09
N LYS A 204 -5.30 11.94 10.10
CA LYS A 204 -6.53 11.80 9.31
C LYS A 204 -7.61 11.19 10.20
N GLY A 205 -8.59 12.01 10.55
CA GLY A 205 -9.78 11.59 11.27
C GLY A 205 -10.58 10.53 10.49
N SER A 206 -11.54 9.91 11.16
CA SER A 206 -12.38 8.89 10.51
C SER A 206 -13.29 9.47 9.45
N ASP A 207 -13.66 8.65 8.48
CA ASP A 207 -14.69 8.97 7.51
C ASP A 207 -15.97 9.41 8.22
N ARG A 208 -16.53 10.52 7.75
CA ARG A 208 -17.79 11.09 8.23
C ARG A 208 -18.87 10.93 7.17
N ALA A 209 -20.10 10.74 7.62
CA ALA A 209 -21.29 10.77 6.79
C ALA A 209 -22.14 11.96 7.22
N THR A 210 -22.64 12.71 6.24
CA THR A 210 -23.62 13.77 6.44
C THR A 210 -24.98 13.23 6.06
N LEU A 211 -25.92 13.23 7.00
CA LEU A 211 -27.28 12.74 6.81
C LEU A 211 -28.22 13.94 6.80
N ALA A 212 -29.03 14.08 5.75
CA ALA A 212 -30.09 15.09 5.70
C ALA A 212 -31.30 14.61 6.51
N VAL A 213 -31.81 15.45 7.41
CA VAL A 213 -33.02 15.18 8.19
C VAL A 213 -34.17 15.99 7.59
N PRO A 214 -35.19 15.36 6.98
CA PRO A 214 -36.32 16.09 6.43
C PRO A 214 -37.24 16.62 7.54
N GLY A 215 -37.64 17.89 7.49
CA GLY A 215 -38.78 18.40 8.28
C GLY A 215 -38.60 19.71 9.07
N GLN A 216 -37.45 20.39 9.03
CA GLN A 216 -37.28 21.72 9.66
C GLN A 216 -36.64 22.71 8.68
N HIS A 217 -37.15 23.94 8.65
CA HIS A 217 -36.69 25.03 7.76
C HIS A 217 -35.46 25.75 8.34
N ASP A 218 -34.37 25.02 8.60
CA ASP A 218 -33.09 25.62 8.97
C ASP A 218 -31.94 24.83 8.31
N GLU A 219 -31.26 25.48 7.36
CA GLU A 219 -30.23 24.89 6.50
C GLU A 219 -29.02 24.33 7.28
N ILE A 220 -28.77 24.81 8.51
CA ILE A 220 -27.67 24.36 9.38
C ILE A 220 -28.09 23.18 10.26
N ASP A 221 -29.31 23.19 10.82
CA ASP A 221 -29.85 22.12 11.67
C ASP A 221 -30.36 20.89 10.88
N MET A 222 -30.43 20.97 9.55
CA MET A 222 -30.90 19.89 8.67
C MET A 222 -29.86 18.78 8.42
N THR A 223 -28.65 18.87 8.97
CA THR A 223 -27.60 17.87 8.71
C THR A 223 -26.98 17.27 9.97
N LEU A 224 -27.11 15.95 10.13
CA LEU A 224 -26.39 15.20 11.15
C LEU A 224 -25.05 14.72 10.59
N GLN A 225 -23.95 15.08 11.25
CA GLN A 225 -22.62 14.57 10.92
C GLN A 225 -22.23 13.40 11.83
N GLY A 226 -22.38 12.18 11.32
CA GLY A 226 -21.99 10.95 12.01
C GLY A 226 -20.61 10.44 11.59
N ARG A 227 -19.98 9.63 12.44
CA ARG A 227 -18.84 8.79 12.05
C ARG A 227 -19.37 7.60 11.25
N TYR A 228 -18.82 7.36 10.07
CA TYR A 228 -19.10 6.17 9.29
C TYR A 228 -18.24 5.00 9.81
N ILE A 229 -18.86 3.83 10.01
CA ILE A 229 -18.17 2.59 10.36
C ILE A 229 -18.62 1.51 9.37
N GLY A 230 -17.68 1.02 8.56
CA GLY A 230 -17.94 -0.08 7.62
C GLY A 230 -17.93 -1.46 8.32
N PRO A 231 -18.45 -2.53 7.66
CA PRO A 231 -18.56 -3.85 8.27
C PRO A 231 -17.23 -4.42 8.80
N VAL A 232 -16.16 -4.35 7.99
CA VAL A 232 -14.82 -4.81 8.39
C VAL A 232 -14.29 -4.02 9.59
N GLN A 233 -14.54 -2.70 9.62
CA GLN A 233 -14.12 -1.85 10.73
C GLN A 233 -14.89 -2.18 12.01
N ALA A 234 -16.19 -2.45 11.91
CA ALA A 234 -17.00 -2.84 13.06
C ALA A 234 -16.44 -4.12 13.70
N ILE A 235 -16.17 -5.14 12.88
CA ILE A 235 -15.62 -6.42 13.35
C ILE A 235 -14.22 -6.24 13.93
N TRP A 236 -13.36 -5.44 13.29
CA TRP A 236 -12.05 -5.10 13.84
C TRP A 236 -12.13 -4.56 15.27
N ARG A 237 -13.11 -3.70 15.57
CA ARG A 237 -13.26 -3.11 16.91
C ARG A 237 -13.81 -4.07 17.97
N LEU A 238 -14.38 -5.20 17.55
CA LEU A 238 -14.90 -6.23 18.45
C LEU A 238 -13.84 -7.29 18.80
N MET A 239 -12.72 -7.31 18.07
CA MET A 239 -11.56 -8.19 18.33
C MET A 239 -10.53 -7.51 19.20
#